data_AF-A0A932KIY7-F1
#
_entry.id   AF-A0A932KIY7-F1
#
_cell.length_a   1.000
_cell.length_b   1.000
_cell.length_c   1.000
_cell.angle_alpha   90.00
_cell.angle_beta   90.00
_cell.angle_gamma   90.00
#
_symmetry.space_group_name_H-M   'P 1'
#
loop_
_entity.id
_entity.type
_entity.pdbx_description
1 polymer ?
#
loop_
_entity_poly.entity_id
_entity_poly.type
_entity_poly.pdbx_seq_one_letter_code
_entity_poly.pdbx_strand_id
1 'polypeptide(L)' 'MSFSLYGITTFDVQYWNGSAWAAIPGGTVTGNNKVWRQFTFASISTGKIRVLVNNSASKDWSRIVEVEAY' A
#
# COMPACT_ATOMS: atom_id res chain seq x y z
N MET A 1 10.58 -2.14 -12.85
CA MET A 1 10.21 -3.55 -13.08
C MET A 1 8.71 -3.71 -12.89
N SER A 2 8.04 -4.42 -13.80
CA SER A 2 6.59 -4.67 -13.75
C SER A 2 6.28 -6.16 -13.58
N PHE A 3 5.12 -6.48 -13.02
CA PHE A 3 4.57 -7.84 -12.95
C PHE A 3 3.30 -7.96 -13.79
N SER A 4 2.97 -9.19 -14.18
CA SER A 4 1.67 -9.57 -14.74
C SER A 4 0.89 -10.54 -13.85
N LEU A 5 1.58 -11.24 -12.92
CA LEU A 5 1.00 -12.20 -12.00
C LEU A 5 1.42 -11.89 -10.55
N TYR A 6 0.66 -12.45 -9.61
CA TYR A 6 0.95 -12.49 -8.17
C TYR A 6 1.01 -11.16 -7.39
N GLY A 7 1.22 -10.02 -8.06
CA GLY A 7 1.29 -8.72 -7.41
C GLY A 7 -0.07 -8.13 -7.01
N ILE A 8 -0.07 -7.28 -5.99
CA ILE A 8 -1.25 -6.50 -5.57
C ILE A 8 -1.50 -5.36 -6.56
N THR A 9 -2.76 -5.22 -7.00
CA THR A 9 -3.16 -4.30 -8.08
C THR A 9 -3.96 -3.12 -7.55
N THR A 10 -4.62 -3.26 -6.40
CA THR A 10 -5.36 -2.18 -5.72
C THR A 10 -5.12 -2.27 -4.23
N PHE A 11 -4.67 -1.18 -3.62
CA PHE A 11 -4.37 -1.12 -2.19
C PHE A 11 -4.32 0.32 -1.69
N ASP A 12 -4.50 0.49 -0.38
CA ASP A 12 -4.33 1.76 0.31
C ASP A 12 -3.19 1.67 1.33
N VAL A 13 -2.25 2.60 1.25
CA VAL A 13 -1.24 2.79 2.31
C VAL A 13 -1.82 3.74 3.35
N GLN A 14 -1.93 3.27 4.59
CA GLN A 14 -2.69 3.95 5.63
C GLN A 14 -1.91 4.08 6.94
N TYR A 15 -2.25 5.12 7.69
CA TYR A 15 -1.78 5.37 9.05
C TYR A 15 -2.95 5.46 10.01
N TRP A 16 -2.70 5.23 11.30
CA TRP A 16 -3.69 5.48 12.35
C TRP A 16 -3.67 6.95 12.76
N ASN A 17 -4.81 7.64 12.62
CA ASN A 17 -4.91 9.07 12.94
C ASN A 17 -5.33 9.35 14.41
N GLY A 18 -5.43 8.32 15.25
CA GLY A 18 -5.93 8.42 16.62
C GLY A 18 -7.30 7.78 16.83
N SER A 19 -8.16 7.74 15.79
CA SER A 19 -9.53 7.18 15.87
C SER A 19 -9.90 6.26 14.70
N ALA A 20 -9.26 6.41 13.55
CA ALA A 20 -9.51 5.64 12.34
C ALA A 20 -8.23 5.47 11.51
N TRP A 21 -8.32 4.58 10.52
CA TRP A 21 -7.31 4.46 9.47
C TRP A 21 -7.55 5.52 8.40
N ALA A 22 -6.52 6.30 8.08
CA ALA A 22 -6.53 7.30 7.02
C ALA A 22 -5.44 6.98 5.99
N ALA A 23 -5.70 7.26 4.71
CA ALA A 23 -4.69 7.12 3.66
C ALA A 23 -3.60 8.18 3.80
N ILE A 24 -2.34 7.82 3.56
CA ILE A 24 -1.28 8.82 3.35
C ILE A 24 -1.60 9.62 2.07
N PRO A 25 -1.07 10.86 1.91
CA PRO A 25 -1.16 11.58 0.64
C PRO A 25 -0.63 10.73 -0.53
N GLY A 26 -1.48 10.50 -1.55
CA GLY A 26 -1.15 9.65 -2.70
C GLY A 26 -1.13 8.14 -2.42
N GLY A 27 -1.56 7.70 -1.23
CA GLY A 27 -1.52 6.30 -0.78
C GLY A 27 -2.62 5.40 -1.31
N THR A 28 -3.66 5.94 -1.96
CA THR A 28 -4.72 5.14 -2.61
C THR A 28 -4.30 4.78 -4.01
N VAL A 29 -4.13 3.48 -4.24
CA VAL A 29 -3.56 2.94 -5.47
C VAL A 29 -4.54 2.02 -6.17
N THR A 30 -4.75 2.29 -7.45
CA THR A 30 -5.42 1.40 -8.42
C THR A 30 -4.47 1.08 -9.57
N GLY A 31 -4.71 -0.03 -10.28
CA GLY A 31 -3.95 -0.40 -11.48
C GLY A 31 -2.44 -0.59 -11.26
N ASN A 32 -2.00 -0.98 -10.05
CA ASN A 32 -0.58 -1.24 -9.82
C ASN A 32 -0.10 -2.42 -10.69
N ASN A 33 0.97 -2.19 -11.42
CA ASN A 33 1.73 -3.23 -12.12
C ASN A 33 3.22 -3.24 -11.73
N LYS A 34 3.63 -2.43 -10.74
CA LYS A 34 5.03 -2.30 -10.31
C LYS A 34 5.32 -3.28 -9.18
N VAL A 35 6.46 -3.97 -9.27
CA VAL A 35 6.95 -4.89 -8.22
C VAL A 35 7.28 -4.15 -6.93
N TRP A 36 7.73 -2.89 -7.04
CA TRP A 36 8.05 -2.02 -5.93
C TRP A 36 7.46 -0.63 -6.15
N ARG A 37 7.00 0.00 -5.06
CA ARG A 37 6.45 1.35 -5.04
C ARG A 37 6.95 2.11 -3.82
N GLN A 38 7.32 3.37 -4.05
CA GLN A 38 7.67 4.33 -3.03
C GLN A 38 6.66 5.47 -3.06
N PHE A 39 6.38 5.99 -1.88
CA PHE A 39 5.52 7.15 -1.67
C PHE A 39 6.34 8.20 -0.93
N THR A 40 6.24 9.45 -1.38
CA THR A 40 6.89 10.60 -0.74
C THR A 40 5.81 11.59 -0.37
N PHE A 41 5.79 11.99 0.90
CA PHE A 41 4.79 12.87 1.49
C PHE A 41 5.41 13.60 2.69
N ALA A 42 4.75 14.64 3.21
CA ALA A 42 5.20 15.32 4.43
C ALA A 42 5.13 14.36 5.64
N SER A 43 6.02 14.52 6.61
CA SER A 43 6.09 13.64 7.79
C SER A 43 4.75 13.55 8.54
N ILE A 44 4.31 12.34 8.86
CA ILE A 44 3.10 12.06 9.66
C ILE A 44 3.53 11.38 10.96
N SER A 45 3.16 11.95 12.10
CA SER A 45 3.35 11.29 13.40
C SER A 45 2.22 10.27 13.63
N THR A 46 2.58 9.01 13.78
CA THR A 46 1.64 7.90 14.00
C THR A 46 2.33 6.78 14.76
N GLY A 47 1.57 6.01 15.55
CA GLY A 47 2.07 4.77 16.16
C GLY A 47 1.84 3.52 15.30
N LYS A 48 1.07 3.62 14.20
CA LYS A 48 0.69 2.46 13.39
C LYS A 48 0.58 2.82 11.91
N ILE A 49 1.00 1.88 11.08
CA ILE A 49 0.81 1.88 9.63
C ILE A 49 0.19 0.55 9.19
N ARG A 50 -0.45 0.54 8.03
CA ARG A 50 -0.87 -0.69 7.34
C ARG A 50 -0.91 -0.49 5.83
N VAL A 51 -0.91 -1.61 5.11
CA VAL A 51 -1.29 -1.67 3.70
C VAL A 51 -2.59 -2.46 3.62
N LEU A 52 -3.68 -1.79 3.25
CA LEU A 52 -4.98 -2.42 3.02
C LEU A 52 -5.05 -2.87 1.56
N VAL A 53 -4.93 -4.17 1.31
CA VAL A 53 -5.00 -4.71 -0.05
C VAL A 53 -6.45 -4.99 -0.42
N ASN A 54 -6.91 -4.38 -1.51
CA ASN A 54 -8.27 -4.51 -2.02
C ASN A 54 -8.34 -5.42 -3.26
N ASN A 55 -7.20 -5.67 -3.93
CA ASN A 55 -7.17 -6.47 -5.14
C ASN A 55 -5.75 -6.98 -5.48
N SER A 56 -5.67 -8.15 -6.12
CA SER A 56 -4.42 -8.67 -6.69
C SER A 56 -4.64 -9.22 -8.09
N ALA A 57 -3.54 -9.43 -8.82
CA ALA A 57 -3.58 -9.98 -10.17
C ALA A 57 -4.20 -11.39 -10.20
N SER A 58 -3.95 -12.20 -9.15
CA SER A 58 -4.51 -13.54 -9.04
C SER A 58 -5.89 -13.60 -8.38
N LYS A 59 -6.40 -12.50 -7.80
CA LYS A 59 -7.66 -12.44 -7.04
C LYS A 59 -7.77 -13.29 -5.77
N ASP A 60 -6.83 -14.20 -5.53
CA ASP A 60 -6.91 -15.13 -4.38
C ASP A 60 -6.08 -14.72 -3.16
N TRP A 61 -4.94 -14.05 -3.36
CA TRP A 61 -3.98 -13.76 -2.30
C TRP A 61 -3.43 -12.34 -2.37
N SER A 62 -3.16 -11.78 -1.20
CA SER A 62 -2.41 -10.53 -1.01
C SER A 62 -0.94 -10.86 -0.74
N ARG A 63 -0.05 -10.52 -1.67
CA ARG A 63 1.38 -10.81 -1.55
C ARG A 63 2.18 -9.52 -1.40
N ILE A 64 2.76 -9.34 -0.23
CA ILE A 64 3.68 -8.25 0.11
C ILE A 64 4.92 -8.92 0.69
N VAL A 65 6.08 -8.63 0.12
CA VAL A 65 7.36 -9.20 0.58
C VAL A 65 7.93 -8.34 1.72
N GLU A 66 7.84 -7.02 1.58
CA GLU A 66 8.46 -6.08 2.49
C GLU A 66 7.69 -4.76 2.53
N VAL A 67 7.71 -4.11 3.70
CA VAL A 67 7.21 -2.75 3.92
C VAL A 67 8.28 -2.01 4.72
N GLU A 68 8.77 -0.90 4.16
CA GLU A 68 9.71 0.00 4.82
C GLU A 68 9.02 1.33 5.08
N ALA A 69 9.19 1.86 6.29
CA ALA A 69 8.81 3.22 6.65
C ALA A 69 10.01 3.85 7.36
N TYR A 70 10.49 4.97 6.81
CA TYR A 70 11.72 5.65 7.22
C TYR A 70 11.56 7.17 7.21
#